data_AF-A0AAX2KTZ1-F1
#
_entry.id   AF-A0AAX2KTZ1-F1
#
_cell.length_a   1.000
_cell.length_b   1.000
_cell.length_c   1.000
_cell.angle_alpha   90.00
_cell.angle_beta   90.00
_cell.angle_gamma   90.00
#
_symmetry.space_group_name_H-M   'P 1'
#
loop_
_entity.id
_entity.type
_entity.pdbx_description
1 polymer ?
#
loop_
_entity_poly.entity_id
_entity_poly.type
_entity_poly.pdbx_seq_one_letter_code
_entity_poly.pdbx_strand_id
1 'polypeptide(L)'
;MMQAESLSIESKRNQENKIKSNIFEVIQHLLKDFGRKWVNYTDIYERNQSVKNYLIDCCIKENGIDNDPHVQQKNIGRIHNVSQDITQTDHYLLFGEQKSNAVTRFLFIQLKINQKVQKIDAIKIYYVRSAY
;
A
#
# COMPACT_ATOMS: atom_id res chain seq x y z
N MET A 1 13.45 -36.25 -28.48
CA MET A 1 13.81 -35.57 -27.21
C MET A 1 13.47 -34.08 -27.23
N MET A 2 13.81 -33.31 -28.27
CA MET A 2 13.62 -31.84 -28.30
C MET A 2 12.18 -31.32 -28.09
N GLN A 3 11.13 -32.02 -28.54
CA GLN A 3 9.73 -31.57 -28.38
C GLN A 3 9.18 -31.69 -26.95
N ALA A 4 9.63 -32.67 -26.18
CA ALA A 4 9.16 -32.86 -24.80
C ALA A 4 9.78 -31.80 -23.86
N GLU A 5 11.02 -31.40 -24.13
CA GLU A 5 11.72 -30.37 -23.38
C GLU A 5 11.11 -28.98 -23.64
N SER A 6 10.76 -28.64 -24.90
CA SER A 6 10.11 -27.37 -25.23
C SER A 6 8.73 -27.20 -24.57
N LEU A 7 7.91 -28.25 -24.57
CA LEU A 7 6.61 -28.27 -23.88
C LEU A 7 6.75 -28.12 -22.35
N SER A 8 7.81 -28.71 -21.78
CA SER A 8 8.09 -28.60 -20.34
C SER A 8 8.54 -27.19 -19.93
N ILE A 9 9.25 -26.47 -20.79
CA ILE A 9 9.70 -25.09 -20.55
C ILE A 9 8.52 -24.12 -20.67
N GLU A 10 7.68 -24.31 -21.68
CA GLU A 10 6.51 -23.46 -21.91
C GLU A 10 5.45 -23.59 -20.81
N SER A 11 5.23 -24.80 -20.29
CA SER A 11 4.34 -25.02 -19.14
C SER A 11 4.84 -24.37 -17.84
N LYS A 12 6.14 -24.45 -17.55
CA LYS A 12 6.77 -23.75 -16.41
C LYS A 12 6.63 -22.22 -16.54
N ARG A 13 6.90 -21.67 -17.72
CA ARG A 13 6.79 -20.24 -17.98
C ARG A 13 5.36 -19.71 -17.81
N ASN A 14 4.37 -20.49 -18.25
CA ASN A 14 2.96 -20.14 -18.08
C ASN A 14 2.51 -20.18 -16.61
N GLN A 15 3.00 -21.14 -15.82
CA GLN A 15 2.75 -21.18 -14.38
C GLN A 15 3.38 -19.98 -13.66
N GLU A 16 4.63 -19.63 -13.97
CA GLU A 16 5.30 -18.46 -13.41
C GLU A 16 4.58 -17.15 -13.74
N ASN A 17 4.12 -16.99 -14.99
CA ASN A 17 3.34 -15.83 -15.41
C ASN A 17 2.01 -15.73 -14.67
N LYS A 18 1.31 -16.87 -14.48
CA LYS A 18 0.06 -16.92 -13.72
C LYS A 18 0.26 -16.55 -12.24
N ILE A 19 1.32 -17.05 -11.62
CA ILE A 19 1.67 -16.71 -10.23
C ILE A 19 1.98 -15.22 -10.10
N LYS A 20 2.78 -14.66 -11.02
CA LYS A 20 3.09 -13.22 -11.04
C LYS A 20 1.83 -12.35 -11.22
N SER A 21 0.93 -12.74 -12.12
CA SER A 21 -0.36 -12.04 -12.30
C SER A 21 -1.20 -12.04 -11.03
N ASN A 22 -1.30 -13.19 -10.37
CA ASN A 22 -2.09 -13.32 -9.14
C ASN A 22 -1.49 -12.47 -7.99
N ILE A 23 -0.16 -12.50 -7.82
CA ILE A 23 0.53 -11.66 -6.82
C ILE A 23 0.28 -10.17 -7.11
N PHE A 24 0.35 -9.76 -8.38
CA PHE A 24 0.09 -8.39 -8.76
C PHE A 24 -1.35 -7.95 -8.41
N GLU A 25 -2.35 -8.78 -8.69
CA GLU A 25 -3.75 -8.49 -8.35
C GLU A 25 -3.96 -8.34 -6.84
N VAL A 26 -3.37 -9.24 -6.04
CA VAL A 26 -3.45 -9.16 -4.57
C VAL A 26 -2.80 -7.88 -4.05
N ILE A 27 -1.62 -7.51 -4.55
CA ILE A 27 -0.94 -6.27 -4.15
C ILE A 27 -1.78 -5.05 -4.55
N GLN A 28 -2.35 -5.01 -5.75
CA GLN A 28 -3.20 -3.91 -6.20
C GLN A 28 -4.44 -3.75 -5.31
N HIS A 29 -5.08 -4.86 -4.91
CA HIS A 29 -6.19 -4.82 -3.97
C HIS A 29 -5.76 -4.29 -2.60
N LEU A 30 -4.65 -4.80 -2.07
CA LEU A 30 -4.07 -4.32 -0.81
C LEU A 30 -3.82 -2.82 -0.83
N LEU A 31 -3.16 -2.29 -1.87
CA LEU A 31 -2.80 -0.88 -1.97
C LEU A 31 -4.04 0.01 -2.03
N LYS A 32 -5.07 -0.37 -2.79
CA LYS A 32 -6.33 0.36 -2.88
C LYS A 32 -7.06 0.40 -1.55
N ASP A 33 -7.18 -0.74 -0.88
CA ASP A 33 -7.87 -0.83 0.39
C ASP A 33 -7.14 -0.11 1.52
N PHE A 34 -5.82 -0.32 1.62
CA PHE A 34 -4.98 0.38 2.56
C PHE A 34 -5.09 1.88 2.37
N GLY A 35 -4.89 2.37 1.13
CA GLY A 35 -4.93 3.78 0.81
C GLY A 35 -6.29 4.42 1.14
N ARG A 36 -7.39 3.74 0.81
CA ARG A 36 -8.75 4.19 1.15
C ARG A 36 -8.94 4.34 2.66
N LYS A 37 -8.56 3.33 3.44
CA LYS A 37 -8.68 3.34 4.91
C LYS A 37 -7.74 4.35 5.57
N TRP A 38 -6.54 4.52 5.03
CA TRP A 38 -5.56 5.46 5.57
C TRP A 38 -6.05 6.91 5.56
N VAL A 39 -6.78 7.31 4.51
CA VAL A 39 -7.25 8.70 4.33
C VAL A 39 -8.69 8.94 4.80
N ASN A 40 -9.39 7.90 5.27
CA ASN A 40 -10.79 7.99 5.74
C ASN A 40 -10.91 7.38 7.14
N TYR A 41 -11.09 8.21 8.16
CA TYR A 41 -11.18 7.79 9.56
C TYR A 41 -11.81 8.89 10.42
N THR A 42 -12.35 8.53 11.58
CA THR A 42 -12.91 9.47 12.56
C THR A 42 -11.93 9.84 13.67
N ASP A 43 -10.99 8.95 13.97
CA ASP A 43 -9.84 9.20 14.83
C ASP A 43 -8.61 8.37 14.41
N ILE A 44 -7.45 8.70 14.99
CA ILE A 44 -6.18 8.07 14.60
C ILE A 44 -6.10 6.60 15.04
N TYR A 45 -6.74 6.24 16.15
CA TYR A 45 -6.78 4.87 16.63
C TYR A 45 -7.60 3.98 15.67
N GLU A 46 -8.78 4.44 15.25
CA GLU A 46 -9.61 3.77 14.23
C GLU A 46 -8.82 3.53 12.94
N ARG A 47 -8.13 4.57 12.44
CA ARG A 47 -7.25 4.45 11.26
C ARG A 47 -6.25 3.31 11.47
N ASN A 48 -5.51 3.33 12.58
CA ASN A 48 -4.48 2.34 12.88
C ASN A 48 -5.05 0.92 12.93
N GLN A 49 -6.16 0.69 13.64
CA GLN A 49 -6.81 -0.63 13.70
C GLN A 49 -7.29 -1.09 12.32
N SER A 50 -7.83 -0.18 11.51
CA SER A 50 -8.36 -0.52 10.18
C SER A 50 -7.29 -0.99 9.21
N VAL A 51 -6.05 -0.51 9.37
CA VAL A 51 -4.93 -0.80 8.46
C VAL A 51 -3.90 -1.80 9.01
N LYS A 52 -3.93 -2.09 10.32
CA LYS A 52 -2.94 -2.94 11.01
C LYS A 52 -2.69 -4.27 10.30
N ASN A 53 -3.73 -4.93 9.81
CA ASN A 53 -3.62 -6.24 9.16
C ASN A 53 -2.85 -6.22 7.83
N TYR A 54 -2.70 -5.06 7.19
CA TYR A 54 -1.90 -4.92 5.96
C TYR A 54 -0.41 -4.78 6.24
N LEU A 55 -0.02 -4.55 7.49
CA LEU A 55 1.35 -4.25 7.89
C LEU A 55 2.04 -5.50 8.45
N ILE A 56 3.36 -5.56 8.29
CA ILE A 56 4.18 -6.51 9.05
C ILE A 56 4.57 -5.91 10.42
N ASP A 57 4.98 -6.77 11.35
CA ASP A 57 5.21 -6.39 12.74
C ASP A 57 6.27 -5.29 12.93
N CYS A 58 7.35 -5.28 12.15
CA CYS A 58 8.33 -4.19 12.25
C CYS A 58 7.74 -2.85 11.78
N CYS A 59 6.96 -2.84 10.70
CA CYS A 59 6.26 -1.64 10.23
C CYS A 59 5.26 -1.12 11.28
N ILE A 60 4.55 -2.02 11.96
CA ILE A 60 3.63 -1.67 13.07
C ILE A 60 4.39 -0.96 14.18
N LYS A 61 5.53 -1.53 14.61
CA LYS A 61 6.37 -1.01 15.69
C LYS A 61 6.97 0.35 15.33
N GLU A 62 7.60 0.46 14.17
CA GLU A 62 8.29 1.69 13.72
C GLU A 62 7.35 2.89 13.57
N ASN A 63 6.08 2.64 13.21
CA ASN A 63 5.10 3.69 12.99
C ASN A 63 4.16 3.90 14.19
N GLY A 64 4.38 3.19 15.31
CA GLY A 64 3.55 3.31 16.52
C GLY A 64 2.07 2.96 16.28
N ILE A 65 1.79 2.01 15.39
CA ILE A 65 0.41 1.66 14.99
C ILE A 65 -0.37 1.06 16.16
N ASP A 66 0.31 0.34 17.05
CA ASP A 66 -0.30 -0.28 18.24
C ASP A 66 -0.56 0.70 19.40
N ASN A 67 -0.08 1.94 19.28
CA ASN A 67 -0.37 2.95 20.28
C ASN A 67 -1.84 3.39 20.16
N ASP A 68 -2.42 3.80 21.29
CA ASP A 68 -3.66 4.57 21.33
C ASP A 68 -3.31 6.07 21.39
N PRO A 69 -3.17 6.73 20.23
CA PRO A 69 -3.10 8.17 20.21
C PRO A 69 -4.51 8.69 20.54
N HIS A 70 -4.67 9.29 21.72
CA HIS A 70 -5.89 10.00 22.14
C HIS A 70 -6.15 11.29 21.31
N VAL A 71 -6.04 11.20 19.99
CA VAL A 71 -6.12 12.28 19.02
C VAL A 71 -7.39 12.11 18.21
N GLN A 72 -8.39 12.91 18.56
CA GLN A 72 -9.63 13.01 17.79
C GLN A 72 -9.38 13.86 16.53
N GLN A 73 -9.24 13.20 15.39
CA GLN A 73 -9.08 13.85 14.10
C GLN A 73 -9.88 13.09 13.05
N LYS A 74 -10.97 13.69 12.58
CA LYS A 74 -11.73 13.16 11.46
C LYS A 74 -11.13 13.60 10.13
N ASN A 75 -10.90 12.63 9.25
CA ASN A 75 -10.47 12.86 7.88
C ASN A 75 -11.40 12.15 6.90
N ILE A 76 -11.69 12.83 5.80
CA ILE A 76 -12.34 12.25 4.62
C ILE A 76 -11.43 12.53 3.43
N GLY A 77 -11.11 11.52 2.65
CA GLY A 77 -10.11 11.65 1.60
C GLY A 77 -10.26 10.66 0.47
N ARG A 78 -9.40 10.80 -0.53
CA ARG A 78 -9.39 9.98 -1.73
C ARG A 78 -7.96 9.73 -2.20
N ILE A 79 -7.68 8.50 -2.60
CA ILE A 79 -6.50 8.17 -3.40
C ILE A 79 -6.85 8.36 -4.88
N HIS A 80 -6.09 9.21 -5.57
CA HIS A 80 -6.27 9.48 -7.00
C HIS A 80 -5.48 8.51 -7.86
N ASN A 81 -4.27 8.14 -7.43
CA ASN A 81 -3.39 7.29 -8.21
C ASN A 81 -2.56 6.36 -7.33
N VAL A 82 -2.21 5.20 -7.89
CA VAL A 82 -1.29 4.20 -7.34
C VAL A 82 -0.24 3.95 -8.41
N SER A 83 1.02 4.25 -8.13
CA SER A 83 2.14 4.08 -9.06
C SER A 83 3.12 3.06 -8.50
N GLN A 84 3.72 2.24 -9.36
CA GLN A 84 4.80 1.33 -8.99
C GLN A 84 6.13 1.89 -9.50
N ASP A 85 7.19 1.75 -8.72
CA ASP A 85 8.54 2.11 -9.17
C ASP A 85 9.02 1.13 -10.26
N ILE A 86 9.59 1.68 -11.34
CA ILE A 86 10.03 0.91 -12.51
C ILE A 86 11.33 0.11 -12.26
N THR A 87 12.14 0.55 -11.30
CA THR A 87 13.41 -0.07 -10.91
C THR A 87 13.25 -0.95 -9.67
N GLN A 88 12.39 -0.54 -8.73
CA GLN A 88 12.14 -1.23 -7.47
C GLN A 88 10.68 -1.72 -7.42
N THR A 89 10.41 -2.88 -8.00
CA THR A 89 9.03 -3.40 -8.19
C THR A 89 8.28 -3.70 -6.88
N ASP A 90 8.94 -3.66 -5.74
CA ASP A 90 8.35 -3.73 -4.40
C ASP A 90 7.98 -2.35 -3.83
N HIS A 91 8.31 -1.25 -4.51
CA HIS A 91 8.03 0.11 -4.08
C HIS A 91 6.84 0.71 -4.84
N TYR A 92 5.97 1.39 -4.09
CA TYR A 92 4.75 2.00 -4.59
C TYR A 92 4.58 3.41 -4.03
N LEU A 93 3.93 4.27 -4.83
CA LEU A 93 3.57 5.62 -4.44
C LEU A 93 2.07 5.83 -4.66
N LEU A 94 1.36 6.12 -3.58
CA LEU A 94 -0.05 6.52 -3.62
C LEU A 94 -0.11 8.04 -3.53
N PHE A 95 -0.81 8.65 -4.48
CA PHE A 95 -1.12 10.07 -4.47
C PHE A 95 -2.60 10.27 -4.15
N GLY A 96 -2.89 11.16 -3.21
CA GLY A 96 -4.24 11.42 -2.77
C GLY A 96 -4.40 12.77 -2.09
N GLU A 97 -5.60 12.99 -1.59
CA GLU A 97 -5.97 14.13 -0.79
C GLU A 97 -6.73 13.67 0.46
N GLN A 98 -6.63 14.47 1.52
CA GLN A 98 -7.48 14.33 2.68
C GLN A 98 -7.97 15.70 3.13
N LYS A 99 -9.23 15.75 3.54
CA LYS A 99 -9.85 16.89 4.17
C LYS A 99 -9.98 16.63 5.66
N SER A 100 -9.37 17.51 6.44
CA SER A 100 -9.55 17.57 7.89
C SER A 100 -10.15 18.93 8.22
N ASN A 101 -11.27 18.94 8.94
CA ASN A 101 -12.05 20.15 9.20
C ASN A 101 -12.38 20.88 7.87
N ALA A 102 -11.81 22.07 7.66
CA ALA A 102 -11.99 22.90 6.46
C ALA A 102 -10.75 22.93 5.53
N VAL A 103 -9.69 22.17 5.85
CA VAL A 103 -8.43 22.21 5.09
C VAL A 103 -8.27 20.92 4.29
N THR A 104 -8.18 21.06 2.97
CA THR A 104 -7.76 19.99 2.08
C THR A 104 -6.23 20.00 1.98
N ARG A 105 -5.61 18.82 2.13
CA ARG A 105 -4.17 18.63 1.95
C ARG A 105 -3.94 17.48 0.98
N PHE A 106 -3.07 17.71 0.01
CA PHE A 106 -2.54 16.62 -0.81
C PHE A 106 -1.46 15.87 -0.04
N LEU A 107 -1.40 14.56 -0.26
CA LEU A 107 -0.41 13.70 0.34
C LEU A 107 0.14 12.67 -0.65
N PHE A 108 1.38 12.27 -0.38
CA PHE A 108 1.98 11.10 -0.96
C PHE A 108 2.23 10.06 0.13
N ILE A 109 1.85 8.81 -0.14
CA ILE A 109 2.14 7.66 0.71
C ILE A 109 3.10 6.77 -0.07
N GLN A 110 4.35 6.73 0.37
CA GLN A 110 5.36 5.82 -0.16
C GLN A 110 5.30 4.52 0.63
N LEU A 111 5.20 3.40 -0.08
CA LEU A 111 5.06 2.07 0.49
C LEU A 111 6.12 1.14 -0.08
N LYS A 112 6.67 0.28 0.78
CA LYS A 112 7.44 -0.89 0.37
C LYS A 112 6.65 -2.15 0.71
N ILE A 113 6.52 -3.08 -0.23
CA ILE A 113 5.75 -4.32 -0.09
C ILE A 113 6.68 -5.51 0.01
N ASN A 114 6.56 -6.29 1.08
CA ASN A 114 7.16 -7.61 1.13
C ASN A 114 6.35 -8.56 0.25
N GLN A 115 6.83 -8.80 -0.98
CA GLN A 115 6.13 -9.63 -1.97
C GLN A 115 5.92 -11.09 -1.54
N LYS A 116 6.74 -11.62 -0.60
CA LYS A 116 6.62 -13.00 -0.11
C LYS A 116 5.40 -13.19 0.79
N VAL A 117 5.16 -12.23 1.70
CA VAL A 117 4.03 -12.26 2.64
C VAL A 117 2.87 -11.35 2.22
N GLN A 118 3.03 -10.62 1.11
CA GLN A 118 2.03 -9.73 0.52
C GLN A 118 1.51 -8.70 1.53
N LYS A 119 2.43 -8.09 2.29
CA LYS A 119 2.17 -7.06 3.31
C LYS A 119 3.12 -5.88 3.18
N ILE A 120 2.73 -4.76 3.76
CA ILE A 120 3.51 -3.52 3.79
C ILE A 120 4.66 -3.67 4.80
N ASP A 121 5.88 -3.51 4.28
CA ASP A 121 7.16 -3.57 4.99
C ASP A 121 7.55 -2.20 5.58
N ALA A 122 7.25 -1.12 4.86
CA ALA A 122 7.55 0.24 5.30
C ALA A 122 6.54 1.26 4.74
N ILE A 123 6.30 2.32 5.50
CA ILE A 123 5.44 3.46 5.14
C ILE A 123 6.20 4.77 5.35
N LYS A 124 6.09 5.69 4.41
CA LYS A 124 6.44 7.11 4.60
C LYS A 124 5.34 8.01 4.06
N ILE A 125 4.97 9.04 4.80
CA ILE A 125 3.90 9.98 4.44
C ILE A 125 4.49 11.37 4.23
N TYR A 126 4.20 11.97 3.08
CA TYR A 126 4.59 13.34 2.77
C TYR A 126 3.33 14.19 2.59
N TYR A 127 3.29 15.33 3.28
CA TYR A 127 2.22 16.31 3.12
C TYR A 127 2.69 17.44 2.21
N VAL A 128 1.96 17.66 1.12
CA VAL A 128 2.24 18.77 0.21
C VAL A 128 1.70 20.05 0.84
N ARG A 129 2.57 21.05 0.98
CA ARG A 129 2.20 22.41 1.33
C ARG A 129 2.50 23.31 0.15
N SER A 130 1.51 24.08 -0.30
CA SER A 130 1.79 25.22 -1.18
C SER A 130 2.53 26.27 -0.35
N ALA A 131 3.67 26.72 -0.83
CA ALA A 131 4.27 27.95 -0.34
C ALA A 131 3.46 29.12 -0.95
N TYR A 132 3.11 30.09 -0.11
CA TYR A 132 2.67 31.42 -0.53
C TYR A 132 3.83 32.38 -0.31
#